data_AF-A0A7S3U5B8-F1
#
_entry.id   AF-A0A7S3U5B8-F1
#
_cell.length_a   1.000
_cell.length_b   1.000
_cell.length_c   1.000
_cell.angle_alpha   90.00
_cell.angle_beta   90.00
_cell.angle_gamma   90.00
#
_symmetry.space_group_name_H-M   'P 1'
#
loop_
_entity.id
_entity.type
_entity.pdbx_description
1 polymer ?
#
loop_
_entity_poly.entity_id
_entity_poly.type
_entity_poly.pdbx_seq_one_letter_code
_entity_poly.pdbx_strand_id
1 'polypeptide(L)'
;KVFQIEITKNYRVIEWREDLKTVLKMAGYSMEPVVFLFVDTQISEEVFLENVNNILSSGEVPNLFEESDLGTIFEKMTQILVSKGEVVTKTALYAQFVKLVKKNLHVVMCMSPLGGEYTDRIRQFP
;
A
#
# COMPACT_ATOMS: atom_id res chain seq x y z
N LYS A 1 9.35 11.14 0.88
CA LYS A 1 8.65 11.64 -0.33
C LYS A 1 7.14 11.60 -0.08
N VAL A 2 6.38 12.62 -0.48
CA VAL A 2 4.90 12.57 -0.41
C VAL A 2 4.38 12.07 -1.75
N PHE A 3 3.48 11.09 -1.72
CA PHE A 3 2.73 10.58 -2.86
C PHE A 3 1.26 10.90 -2.63
N GLN A 4 0.66 11.57 -3.59
CA GLN A 4 -0.76 11.92 -3.58
C GLN A 4 -1.35 11.46 -4.91
N ILE A 5 -2.50 10.78 -4.85
CA ILE A 5 -3.20 10.38 -6.07
C ILE A 5 -3.79 11.61 -6.77
N GLU A 6 -3.74 11.60 -8.10
CA GLU A 6 -4.34 12.64 -8.94
C GLU A 6 -5.61 12.12 -9.58
N ILE A 7 -6.75 12.45 -8.99
CA ILE A 7 -8.04 11.99 -9.50
C ILE A 7 -8.43 12.79 -10.73
N THR A 8 -8.65 12.04 -11.81
CA THR A 8 -9.27 12.53 -13.04
C THR A 8 -10.67 11.94 -13.19
N LYS A 9 -11.47 12.44 -14.14
CA LYS A 9 -12.82 11.90 -14.41
C LYS A 9 -12.84 10.40 -14.73
N ASN A 10 -11.72 9.87 -15.23
CA ASN A 10 -11.58 8.48 -15.63
C ASN A 10 -10.83 7.62 -14.60
N TYR A 11 -10.47 8.17 -13.45
CA TYR A 11 -9.79 7.43 -12.40
C TYR A 11 -10.76 6.38 -11.80
N ARG A 12 -10.39 5.11 -11.87
CA ARG A 12 -11.16 3.95 -11.40
C ARG A 12 -10.24 3.00 -10.62
N VAL A 13 -10.77 1.83 -10.28
CA VAL A 13 -10.03 0.77 -9.59
C VAL A 13 -8.71 0.39 -10.27
N ILE A 14 -8.61 0.46 -11.60
CA ILE A 14 -7.38 0.07 -12.31
C ILE A 14 -6.24 1.04 -11.99
N GLU A 15 -6.48 2.34 -12.15
CA GLU A 15 -5.51 3.38 -11.85
C GLU A 15 -5.14 3.37 -10.36
N TRP A 16 -6.13 3.18 -9.49
CA TRP A 16 -5.92 3.01 -8.06
C TRP A 16 -4.96 1.87 -7.72
N ARG A 17 -5.15 0.70 -8.33
CA ARG A 17 -4.27 -0.46 -8.07
C ARG A 17 -2.86 -0.20 -8.55
N GLU A 18 -2.67 0.49 -9.67
CA GLU A 18 -1.34 0.86 -10.16
C GLU A 18 -0.64 1.89 -9.26
N ASP A 19 -1.38 2.87 -8.73
CA ASP A 19 -0.84 3.81 -7.75
C ASP A 19 -0.43 3.09 -6.45
N LEU A 20 -1.25 2.16 -5.96
CA LEU A 20 -0.90 1.35 -4.79
C LEU A 20 0.34 0.47 -5.03
N LYS A 21 0.44 -0.19 -6.19
CA LYS A 21 1.64 -0.95 -6.57
C LYS A 21 2.88 -0.06 -6.53
N THR A 22 2.77 1.15 -7.07
CA THR A 22 3.86 2.14 -7.09
C THR A 22 4.27 2.53 -5.68
N VAL A 23 3.33 2.92 -4.82
CA VAL A 23 3.59 3.32 -3.42
C VAL A 23 4.24 2.19 -2.63
N LEU A 24 3.70 0.97 -2.73
CA LEU A 24 4.22 -0.19 -2.01
C LEU A 24 5.60 -0.61 -2.52
N LYS A 25 5.87 -0.54 -3.84
CA LYS A 25 7.21 -0.79 -4.38
C LYS A 25 8.21 0.29 -3.93
N MET A 26 7.84 1.57 -3.91
CA MET A 26 8.72 2.62 -3.40
C MET A 26 9.11 2.37 -1.93
N ALA A 27 8.14 2.00 -1.09
CA ALA A 27 8.39 1.74 0.32
C ALA A 27 9.12 0.41 0.59
N GLY A 28 8.71 -0.67 -0.07
CA GLY A 28 9.19 -2.03 0.21
C GLY A 28 10.40 -2.47 -0.64
N TYR A 29 10.41 -2.16 -1.93
CA TYR A 29 11.46 -2.57 -2.86
C TYR A 29 12.60 -1.55 -2.91
N SER A 30 12.27 -0.28 -3.15
CA SER A 30 13.25 0.82 -3.19
C SER A 30 13.71 1.24 -1.78
N MET A 31 13.00 0.81 -0.74
CA MET A 31 13.28 1.12 0.67
C MET A 31 13.30 2.64 0.97
N GLU A 32 12.50 3.41 0.25
CA GLU A 32 12.41 4.86 0.41
C GLU A 32 11.30 5.23 1.40
N PRO A 33 11.51 6.20 2.31
CA PRO A 33 10.42 6.73 3.13
C PRO A 33 9.36 7.45 2.28
N VAL A 34 8.11 6.95 2.32
CA VAL A 34 6.96 7.46 1.57
C VAL A 34 5.82 7.84 2.52
N VAL A 35 5.25 9.01 2.28
CA VAL A 35 3.96 9.42 2.87
C VAL A 35 2.90 9.28 1.79
N PHE A 36 1.91 8.43 1.99
CA PHE A 36 0.75 8.32 1.13
C PHE A 36 -0.37 9.22 1.67
N LEU A 37 -0.62 10.33 0.98
CA LEU A 37 -1.65 11.30 1.33
C LEU A 37 -2.94 10.97 0.57
N PHE A 38 -4.01 10.68 1.31
CA PHE A 38 -5.31 10.32 0.76
C PHE A 38 -6.41 11.19 1.36
N VAL A 39 -7.14 11.91 0.51
CA VAL A 39 -8.18 12.86 0.93
C VAL A 39 -9.57 12.23 0.76
N ASP A 40 -10.49 12.49 1.68
CA ASP A 40 -11.84 11.94 1.66
C ASP A 40 -12.64 12.25 0.38
N THR A 41 -12.47 13.45 -0.18
CA THR A 41 -13.09 13.88 -1.45
C THR A 41 -12.60 13.05 -2.64
N GLN A 42 -11.52 12.30 -2.47
CA GLN A 42 -10.96 11.43 -3.50
C GLN A 42 -11.56 10.00 -3.47
N ILE A 43 -12.36 9.68 -2.45
CA ILE A 43 -12.98 8.35 -2.34
C ILE A 43 -14.13 8.26 -3.34
N SER A 44 -13.85 7.63 -4.48
CA SER A 44 -14.83 7.43 -5.56
C SER A 44 -15.52 6.06 -5.46
N GLU A 45 -14.83 5.06 -4.88
CA GLU A 45 -15.30 3.68 -4.76
C GLU A 45 -14.92 3.13 -3.38
N GLU A 46 -15.79 2.31 -2.76
CA GLU A 46 -15.57 1.76 -1.41
C GLU A 46 -14.27 0.93 -1.31
N VAL A 47 -13.88 0.26 -2.40
CA VAL A 47 -12.67 -0.56 -2.48
C VAL A 47 -11.39 0.23 -2.16
N PHE A 48 -11.40 1.56 -2.32
CA PHE A 48 -10.24 2.40 -1.99
C PHE A 48 -10.01 2.39 -0.48
N LEU A 49 -11.08 2.56 0.31
CA LEU A 49 -11.01 2.52 1.77
C LEU A 49 -10.64 1.13 2.27
N GLU A 50 -11.20 0.06 1.68
CA GLU A 50 -10.84 -1.31 2.02
C GLU A 50 -9.34 -1.58 1.79
N ASN A 51 -8.81 -1.12 0.65
CA ASN A 51 -7.40 -1.28 0.33
C ASN A 51 -6.50 -0.46 1.26
N VAL A 52 -6.89 0.78 1.62
CA VAL A 52 -6.19 1.57 2.63
C VAL A 52 -6.19 0.88 3.98
N ASN A 53 -7.32 0.33 4.40
CA ASN A 53 -7.44 -0.42 5.65
C ASN A 53 -6.53 -1.66 5.67
N ASN A 54 -6.45 -2.39 4.55
CA ASN A 54 -5.53 -3.51 4.42
C ASN A 54 -4.07 -3.05 4.55
N ILE A 55 -3.67 -1.94 3.93
CA ILE A 55 -2.31 -1.37 4.09
C ILE A 55 -2.04 -1.00 5.55
N LEU A 56 -2.99 -0.37 6.24
CA LEU A 56 -2.84 0.01 7.65
C LEU A 56 -2.74 -1.22 8.57
N SER A 57 -3.54 -2.26 8.31
CA SER A 57 -3.64 -3.46 9.15
C SER A 57 -2.49 -4.44 8.89
N SER A 58 -2.30 -4.85 7.64
CA SER A 58 -1.38 -5.92 7.24
C SER A 58 -0.14 -5.41 6.52
N GLY A 59 -0.10 -4.16 6.07
CA GLY A 59 1.02 -3.62 5.29
C GLY A 59 1.00 -4.05 3.83
N GLU A 60 -0.13 -4.59 3.35
CA GLU A 60 -0.29 -5.08 1.98
C GLU A 60 -1.73 -4.95 1.50
N VAL A 61 -1.96 -5.18 0.21
CA VAL A 61 -3.30 -5.36 -0.38
C VAL A 61 -3.35 -6.73 -1.03
N PRO A 62 -4.32 -7.60 -0.65
CA PRO A 62 -4.45 -8.94 -1.22
C PRO A 62 -4.57 -8.92 -2.74
N ASN A 63 -3.91 -9.86 -3.40
CA ASN A 63 -3.93 -10.05 -4.87
C ASN A 63 -3.54 -8.80 -5.67
N LEU A 64 -2.82 -7.83 -5.08
CA LEU A 64 -2.43 -6.61 -5.77
C LEU A 64 -1.32 -6.85 -6.80
N PHE A 65 -0.28 -7.59 -6.43
CA PHE A 65 0.87 -7.88 -7.28
C PHE A 65 0.65 -9.15 -8.10
N GLU A 66 1.04 -9.08 -9.37
CA GLU A 66 1.05 -10.23 -10.27
C GLU A 66 2.34 -11.05 -10.10
N GLU A 67 2.39 -12.26 -10.67
CA GLU A 67 3.59 -13.12 -10.55
C GLU A 67 4.86 -12.45 -11.09
N SER A 68 4.74 -11.65 -12.14
CA SER A 68 5.82 -10.86 -12.73
C SER A 68 6.37 -9.81 -11.75
N ASP A 69 5.48 -9.09 -11.07
CA ASP A 69 5.83 -8.12 -10.03
C ASP A 69 6.55 -8.81 -8.85
N LEU A 70 5.99 -9.93 -8.41
CA LEU A 70 6.53 -10.71 -7.30
C LEU A 70 7.91 -11.28 -7.61
N GLY A 71 8.17 -11.71 -8.85
CA GLY A 71 9.48 -12.17 -9.30
C GLY A 71 10.56 -11.12 -9.04
N THR A 72 10.31 -9.89 -9.51
CA THR A 72 11.24 -8.75 -9.31
C THR A 72 11.43 -8.43 -7.83
N ILE A 73 10.35 -8.42 -7.05
CA ILE A 73 10.42 -8.17 -5.60
C ILE A 73 11.24 -9.25 -4.89
N PHE A 74 11.01 -10.52 -5.22
CA PHE A 74 11.66 -11.66 -4.60
C PHE A 74 13.15 -11.74 -4.91
N GLU A 75 13.59 -11.37 -6.11
CA GLU A 75 15.01 -11.25 -6.43
C GLU A 75 15.73 -10.29 -5.48
N LYS A 76 15.13 -9.11 -5.23
CA LYS A 76 15.68 -8.13 -4.31
C LYS A 76 15.64 -8.59 -2.86
N MET A 77 14.51 -9.16 -2.42
CA MET A 77 14.36 -9.66 -1.04
C MET A 77 15.31 -10.83 -0.76
N THR A 78 15.65 -11.64 -1.77
CA THR A 78 16.60 -12.75 -1.63
C THR A 78 17.98 -12.23 -1.25
N GLN A 79 18.46 -11.17 -1.90
CA GLN A 79 19.73 -10.53 -1.55
C GLN A 79 19.73 -10.06 -0.08
N ILE A 80 18.59 -9.53 0.39
CA ILE A 80 18.44 -9.05 1.77
C ILE A 80 18.45 -10.21 2.77
N LEU A 81 17.69 -11.29 2.51
CA LEU A 81 17.65 -12.44 3.43
C LEU A 81 18.99 -13.17 3.49
N VAL A 82 19.63 -13.40 2.33
CA VAL A 82 20.95 -14.05 2.27
C VAL A 82 22.00 -13.26 3.03
N SER A 83 22.02 -11.92 2.90
CA SER A 83 22.96 -11.07 3.65
C SER A 83 22.73 -11.08 5.17
N LYS A 84 21.52 -11.43 5.62
CA LYS A 84 21.18 -11.64 7.03
C LYS A 84 21.39 -13.07 7.52
N GLY A 85 21.71 -14.01 6.63
CA GLY A 85 21.76 -15.44 6.95
C GLY A 85 20.39 -16.06 7.25
N GLU A 86 19.30 -15.46 6.75
CA GLU A 86 17.94 -15.94 6.94
C GLU A 86 17.54 -16.95 5.84
N VAL A 87 16.61 -17.86 6.16
CA VAL A 87 16.13 -18.89 5.21
C VAL A 87 15.31 -18.25 4.09
N VAL A 88 15.69 -18.54 2.84
CA VAL A 88 15.00 -18.03 1.65
C VAL A 88 13.83 -18.95 1.30
N THR A 89 12.61 -18.48 1.55
CA THR A 89 11.36 -19.08 1.08
C THR A 89 10.45 -18.00 0.52
N LYS A 90 9.52 -18.32 -0.39
CA LYS A 90 8.55 -17.33 -0.93
C LYS A 90 7.82 -16.57 0.18
N THR A 91 7.42 -17.28 1.24
CA THR A 91 6.78 -16.69 2.42
C THR A 91 7.70 -15.72 3.15
N ALA A 92 8.96 -16.10 3.40
CA ALA A 92 9.92 -15.23 4.08
C ALA A 92 10.28 -13.99 3.24
N LEU A 93 10.41 -14.15 1.91
CA LEU A 93 10.68 -13.06 0.98
C LEU A 93 9.56 -12.03 0.99
N TYR A 94 8.31 -12.49 0.89
CA TYR A 94 7.16 -11.62 0.91
C TYR A 94 6.98 -10.95 2.29
N ALA A 95 7.17 -11.70 3.38
CA ALA A 95 7.14 -11.13 4.74
C ALA A 95 8.21 -10.04 4.94
N GLN A 96 9.42 -10.24 4.36
CA GLN A 96 10.48 -9.23 4.40
C GLN A 96 10.13 -7.98 3.59
N PHE A 97 9.45 -8.13 2.44
CA PHE A 97 8.92 -7.01 1.67
C PHE A 97 7.89 -6.22 2.47
N VAL A 98 6.86 -6.90 3.02
CA VAL A 98 5.82 -6.26 3.85
C VAL A 98 6.41 -5.57 5.08
N LYS A 99 7.45 -6.16 5.70
CA LYS A 99 8.18 -5.54 6.81
C LYS A 99 8.83 -4.21 6.39
N LEU A 100 9.39 -4.13 5.18
CA LEU A 100 9.97 -2.90 4.65
C LEU A 100 8.89 -1.88 4.28
N VAL A 101 7.76 -2.32 3.72
CA VAL A 101 6.59 -1.45 3.50
C VAL A 101 6.16 -0.81 4.82
N LYS A 102 5.88 -1.60 5.86
CA LYS A 102 5.45 -1.08 7.18
C LYS A 102 6.47 -0.12 7.80
N LYS A 103 7.75 -0.33 7.54
CA LYS A 103 8.82 0.53 8.05
C LYS A 103 8.85 1.90 7.35
N ASN A 104 8.58 1.92 6.05
CA ASN A 104 8.87 3.07 5.20
C ASN A 104 7.62 3.80 4.71
N LEU A 105 6.44 3.18 4.76
CA LEU A 105 5.17 3.76 4.34
C LEU A 105 4.40 4.35 5.52
N HIS A 106 4.05 5.63 5.41
CA HIS A 106 3.16 6.32 6.33
C HIS A 106 1.91 6.76 5.58
N VAL A 107 0.74 6.30 6.00
CA VAL A 107 -0.53 6.71 5.40
C VAL A 107 -1.10 7.89 6.20
N VAL A 108 -1.47 8.96 5.51
CA VAL A 108 -2.12 10.14 6.08
C VAL A 108 -3.47 10.30 5.40
N MET A 109 -4.54 10.12 6.17
CA MET A 109 -5.90 10.37 5.71
C MET A 109 -6.37 11.76 6.15
N CYS A 110 -6.82 12.56 5.18
CA CYS A 110 -7.44 13.86 5.43
C CYS A 110 -8.94 13.73 5.21
N MET A 111 -9.71 13.75 6.31
CA MET A 111 -11.17 13.68 6.25
C MET A 111 -11.80 14.92 6.88
N SER A 112 -12.85 15.42 6.26
CA SER A 112 -13.70 16.45 6.82
C SER A 112 -14.64 15.83 7.87
N PRO A 113 -14.76 16.42 9.08
CA PRO A 113 -15.72 15.97 10.07
C PRO A 113 -17.17 16.37 9.72
N LEU A 114 -17.37 17.09 8.61
CA LEU A 114 -18.67 17.60 8.21
C LEU A 114 -19.41 16.56 7.35
N GLY A 115 -20.46 15.95 7.90
CA GLY A 115 -21.34 15.01 7.21
C GLY A 115 -21.45 13.65 7.90
N GLY A 116 -22.55 12.91 7.65
CA GLY A 116 -22.77 11.57 8.22
C GLY A 116 -21.72 10.55 7.77
N GLU A 117 -21.17 10.72 6.57
CA GLU A 117 -20.18 9.82 5.95
C GLU A 117 -18.91 9.65 6.78
N TYR A 118 -18.45 10.68 7.50
CA TYR A 118 -17.28 10.57 8.39
C TYR A 118 -17.55 9.58 9.53
N THR A 119 -18.74 9.64 10.13
CA THR A 119 -19.12 8.78 11.24
C THR A 119 -19.30 7.33 10.77
N ASP A 120 -19.89 7.14 9.57
CA ASP A 120 -20.08 5.82 8.99
C ASP A 120 -18.74 5.17 8.59
N ARG A 121 -17.82 5.94 7.99
CA ARG A 121 -16.47 5.46 7.60
C ARG A 121 -15.65 5.01 8.81
N ILE A 122 -15.66 5.75 9.93
CA ILE A 122 -14.95 5.34 11.16
C ILE A 122 -15.53 4.07 11.77
N ARG A 123 -16.85 3.87 11.69
CA ARG A 123 -17.50 2.67 12.22
C ARG A 123 -17.21 1.43 11.39
N GLN A 124 -17.09 1.59 10.06
CA GLN A 124 -16.90 0.49 9.13
C GLN A 124 -15.43 0.04 9.04
N PHE A 125 -14.48 0.93 9.31
CA PHE A 125 -13.04 0.66 9.26
C PHE A 125 -12.34 1.14 10.55
N PRO A 126 -12.49 0.39 11.68
CA PRO A 126 -11.95 0.77 12.99
C PRO A 126 -10.43 0.57 13.13
#